data_AF-A0A5Q4GHR8-F1
#
_entry.id   AF-A0A5Q4GHR8-F1
#
_cell.length_a   1.000
_cell.length_b   1.000
_cell.length_c   1.000
_cell.angle_alpha   90.00
_cell.angle_beta   90.00
_cell.angle_gamma   90.00
#
_symmetry.space_group_name_H-M   'P 1'
#
loop_
_entity.id
_entity.type
_entity.pdbx_description
1 polymer ?
#
loop_
_entity_poly.entity_id
_entity_poly.type
_entity_poly.pdbx_seq_one_letter_code
_entity_poly.pdbx_strand_id
1 'polypeptide(L)'
;MSSFSHANLINGDFEDGLAGWTTQVFGSANPIERAEGETTAQGGGTIPASPTDDHYVFTSQSGPAASYLTQSFTVSEGLNKVFFDLFVRNQASDFIIADTLDWDDDPNQRARVDILVGGAPIDTLEEADIIVNAFETQPGDPLVQDWRTFEVDVSDALAPYVGQEVVFRFAQVDNQNFFNFAIDNVNVGETQVPGDPEPADALPVNSLTSPGMVLLIGLFAILGLLAVQTRRLG
;
A
#
# COMPACT_ATOMS: atom_id res chain seq x y z
N MET A 1 -2.14 -17.47 -24.51
CA MET A 1 -2.28 -17.11 -23.08
C MET A 1 -1.59 -15.77 -22.96
N SER A 2 -2.35 -14.68 -22.97
CA SER A 2 -1.79 -13.35 -22.76
C SER A 2 -1.53 -13.24 -21.27
N SER A 3 -0.26 -13.25 -20.86
CA SER A 3 0.09 -12.84 -19.50
C SER A 3 -0.15 -11.34 -19.43
N PHE A 4 -1.06 -10.90 -18.57
CA PHE A 4 -1.22 -9.49 -18.24
C PHE A 4 0.11 -8.96 -17.72
N SER A 5 0.77 -8.06 -18.45
CA SER A 5 1.97 -7.40 -17.96
C SER A 5 1.55 -6.32 -16.98
N HIS A 6 1.59 -6.65 -15.69
CA HIS A 6 1.44 -5.65 -14.63
C HIS A 6 2.82 -5.02 -14.39
N ALA A 7 2.88 -3.70 -14.33
CA ALA A 7 4.02 -2.99 -13.78
C ALA A 7 3.96 -3.12 -12.25
N ASN A 8 4.39 -4.27 -11.70
CA ASN A 8 4.21 -4.53 -10.29
C ASN A 8 5.19 -3.73 -9.43
N LEU A 9 4.66 -2.75 -8.71
CA LEU A 9 5.18 -2.44 -7.38
C LEU A 9 5.00 -3.69 -6.50
N ILE A 10 5.99 -3.98 -5.69
CA ILE A 10 6.00 -5.09 -4.74
C ILE A 10 5.49 -4.57 -3.40
N ASN A 11 4.62 -5.35 -2.73
CA ASN A 11 4.16 -5.07 -1.36
C ASN A 11 3.57 -3.65 -1.23
N GLY A 12 2.69 -3.28 -2.17
CA GLY A 12 2.03 -1.97 -2.18
C GLY A 12 0.85 -1.85 -1.23
N ASP A 13 0.40 -2.98 -0.70
CA ASP A 13 -0.53 -3.16 0.43
C ASP A 13 0.19 -3.25 1.78
N PHE A 14 1.52 -3.19 1.79
CA PHE A 14 2.34 -3.14 3.00
C PHE A 14 2.20 -4.33 3.96
N GLU A 15 1.65 -5.46 3.54
CA GLU A 15 1.48 -6.65 4.37
C GLU A 15 2.83 -7.29 4.77
N ASP A 16 3.86 -7.15 3.95
CA ASP A 16 5.26 -7.54 4.25
C ASP A 16 6.13 -6.36 4.70
N GLY A 17 5.51 -5.43 5.45
CA GLY A 17 6.21 -4.26 5.98
C GLY A 17 6.57 -3.27 4.88
N LEU A 18 7.86 -2.88 4.82
CA LEU A 18 8.41 -2.00 3.77
C LEU A 18 9.28 -2.77 2.77
N ALA A 19 9.09 -4.10 2.64
CA ALA A 19 9.80 -4.88 1.64
C ALA A 19 9.58 -4.30 0.24
N GLY A 20 10.65 -4.14 -0.55
CA GLY A 20 10.60 -3.51 -1.88
C GLY A 20 10.59 -1.98 -1.87
N TRP A 21 10.36 -1.34 -0.73
CA TRP A 21 10.30 0.11 -0.60
C TRP A 21 11.59 0.70 -0.01
N THR A 22 11.94 1.90 -0.46
CA THR A 22 13.01 2.70 0.11
C THR A 22 12.43 3.92 0.81
N THR A 23 12.82 4.13 2.07
CA THR A 23 12.45 5.32 2.85
C THR A 23 13.63 6.27 2.98
N GLN A 24 13.40 7.56 2.76
CA GLN A 24 14.37 8.61 3.05
C GLN A 24 13.70 9.72 3.85
N VAL A 25 14.38 10.19 4.90
CA VAL A 25 13.88 11.23 5.80
C VAL A 25 14.98 12.25 6.04
N PHE A 26 14.64 13.52 5.91
CA PHE A 26 15.52 14.66 6.14
C PHE A 26 14.90 15.59 7.18
N GLY A 27 15.74 16.22 8.00
CA GLY A 27 15.30 17.09 9.09
C GLY A 27 15.06 16.35 10.39
N SER A 28 14.01 16.74 11.10
CA SER A 28 13.64 16.01 12.32
C SER A 28 13.14 14.60 11.98
N ALA A 29 13.13 13.70 12.96
CA ALA A 29 12.62 12.35 12.74
C ALA A 29 11.13 12.41 12.38
N ASN A 30 10.84 12.29 11.08
CA ASN A 30 9.52 12.09 10.50
C ASN A 30 9.48 10.74 9.77
N PRO A 31 9.70 9.62 10.49
CA PRO A 31 9.70 8.30 9.89
C PRO A 31 8.41 8.01 9.12
N ILE A 32 8.56 7.21 8.08
CA ILE A 32 7.44 6.50 7.47
C ILE A 32 7.25 5.23 8.31
N GLU A 33 6.13 5.18 9.01
CA GLU A 33 5.75 4.09 9.90
C GLU A 33 4.61 3.28 9.28
N ARG A 34 4.53 2.01 9.67
CA ARG A 34 3.44 1.11 9.28
C ARG A 34 2.48 0.96 10.46
N ALA A 35 1.19 0.91 10.16
CA ALA A 35 0.14 0.69 11.14
C ALA A 35 -0.96 -0.20 10.58
N GLU A 36 -1.82 -0.69 11.47
CA GLU A 36 -3.09 -1.35 11.20
C GLU A 36 -4.18 -0.64 12.01
N GLY A 37 -5.40 -0.59 11.48
CA GLY A 37 -6.53 0.05 12.18
C GLY A 37 -6.35 1.56 12.46
N GLU A 38 -7.10 2.07 13.42
CA GLU A 38 -7.00 3.48 13.82
C GLU A 38 -5.70 3.74 14.59
N THR A 39 -4.89 4.69 14.12
CA THR A 39 -3.61 5.06 14.74
C THR A 39 -3.55 6.54 15.07
N THR A 40 -2.91 6.88 16.18
CA THR A 40 -2.56 8.26 16.52
C THR A 40 -1.08 8.47 16.24
N ALA A 41 -0.76 9.29 15.25
CA ALA A 41 0.61 9.55 14.82
C ALA A 41 1.40 10.34 15.88
N GLN A 42 2.73 10.26 15.81
CA GLN A 42 3.57 11.19 16.57
C GLN A 42 3.27 12.63 16.12
N GLY A 43 3.24 13.56 17.08
CA GLY A 43 2.74 14.93 16.86
C GLY A 43 1.22 15.08 17.07
N GLY A 44 0.51 13.96 17.23
CA GLY A 44 -0.95 13.93 17.39
C GLY A 44 -1.66 13.85 16.04
N GLY A 45 -2.99 13.80 16.09
CA GLY A 45 -3.81 13.52 14.91
C GLY A 45 -4.09 12.04 14.76
N THR A 46 -5.35 11.72 14.51
CA THR A 46 -5.83 10.34 14.32
C THR A 46 -5.96 10.06 12.82
N ILE A 47 -5.41 8.93 12.40
CA ILE A 47 -5.58 8.32 11.08
C ILE A 47 -6.56 7.16 11.29
N PRO A 48 -7.76 7.17 10.66
CA PRO A 48 -8.68 6.05 10.73
C PRO A 48 -8.10 4.81 10.04
N ALA A 49 -8.68 3.64 10.28
CA ALA A 49 -8.32 2.42 9.55
C ALA A 49 -8.41 2.65 8.03
N SER A 50 -7.52 2.02 7.26
CA SER A 50 -7.56 2.07 5.80
C SER A 50 -8.83 1.42 5.26
N PRO A 51 -9.26 1.73 4.02
CA PRO A 51 -10.46 1.15 3.42
C PRO A 51 -10.45 -0.38 3.30
N THR A 52 -9.25 -0.96 3.36
CA THR A 52 -8.96 -2.38 3.27
C THR A 52 -8.92 -3.07 4.64
N ASP A 53 -9.02 -2.31 5.74
CA ASP A 53 -8.94 -2.78 7.13
C ASP A 53 -7.65 -3.58 7.42
N ASP A 54 -6.58 -3.32 6.67
CA ASP A 54 -5.27 -3.98 6.73
C ASP A 54 -4.16 -2.95 7.03
N HIS A 55 -2.93 -3.22 6.58
CA HIS A 55 -1.80 -2.36 6.89
C HIS A 55 -1.63 -1.21 5.91
N TYR A 56 -1.39 -0.02 6.46
CA TYR A 56 -0.99 1.15 5.67
C TYR A 56 0.32 1.74 6.21
N VAL A 57 0.89 2.67 5.44
CA VAL A 57 2.05 3.45 5.87
C VAL A 57 1.72 4.93 5.95
N PHE A 58 2.37 5.64 6.87
CA PHE A 58 2.09 7.04 7.13
C PHE A 58 3.32 7.80 7.65
N THR A 59 3.31 9.12 7.49
CA THR A 59 4.31 10.01 8.11
C THR A 59 3.98 10.28 9.58
N SER A 60 4.93 9.95 10.45
CA SER A 60 4.82 10.09 11.90
C SER A 60 5.88 11.08 12.37
N GLN A 61 5.45 12.25 12.84
CA GLN A 61 6.31 13.42 12.86
C GLN A 61 6.63 13.92 14.28
N SER A 62 7.89 14.33 14.52
CA SER A 62 8.31 14.99 15.76
C SER A 62 8.72 16.47 15.61
N GLY A 63 8.80 16.98 14.37
CA GLY A 63 9.09 18.37 14.01
C GLY A 63 9.21 18.55 12.50
N PRO A 64 9.69 19.70 11.99
CA PRO A 64 9.86 19.93 10.54
C PRO A 64 10.74 18.88 9.86
N ALA A 65 10.32 18.41 8.68
CA ALA A 65 11.03 17.37 7.94
C ALA A 65 10.52 17.22 6.50
N ALA A 66 11.28 16.46 5.70
CA ALA A 66 10.86 15.92 4.41
C ALA A 66 11.01 14.40 4.39
N SER A 67 9.96 13.69 3.98
CA SER A 67 9.88 12.22 3.99
C SER A 67 9.47 11.68 2.64
N TYR A 68 10.17 10.64 2.19
CA TYR A 68 10.03 10.05 0.87
C TYR A 68 9.92 8.54 0.98
N LEU A 69 8.87 7.97 0.37
CA LEU A 69 8.71 6.54 0.16
C LEU A 69 8.76 6.28 -1.34
N THR A 70 9.72 5.46 -1.78
CA THR A 70 9.96 5.23 -3.21
C THR A 70 10.12 3.77 -3.55
N GLN A 71 9.66 3.39 -4.74
CA GLN A 71 9.96 2.10 -5.33
C GLN A 71 10.08 2.23 -6.85
N SER A 72 11.11 1.61 -7.41
CA SER A 72 11.30 1.55 -8.86
C SER A 72 10.42 0.47 -9.49
N PHE A 73 9.95 0.70 -10.71
CA PHE A 73 9.28 -0.32 -11.51
C PHE A 73 9.61 -0.16 -12.99
N THR A 74 9.54 -1.28 -13.73
CA THR A 74 9.71 -1.27 -15.18
C THR A 74 8.36 -0.99 -15.85
N VAL A 75 8.32 0.01 -16.73
CA VAL A 75 7.10 0.36 -17.47
C VAL A 75 6.74 -0.76 -18.45
N SER A 76 5.51 -1.26 -18.34
CA SER A 76 4.96 -2.26 -19.24
C SER A 76 4.27 -1.63 -20.45
N GLU A 77 4.25 -2.34 -21.59
CA GLU A 77 3.45 -1.95 -22.73
C GLU A 77 1.95 -2.00 -22.41
N GLY A 78 1.17 -1.09 -23.00
CA GLY A 78 -0.28 -1.09 -22.90
C GLY A 78 -0.86 -0.03 -21.96
N LEU A 79 -2.08 -0.28 -21.50
CA LEU A 79 -2.78 0.63 -20.60
C LEU A 79 -2.17 0.53 -19.20
N ASN A 80 -1.82 1.68 -18.64
CA ASN A 80 -1.26 1.79 -17.30
C ASN A 80 -2.07 2.80 -16.50
N LYS A 81 -2.53 2.36 -15.32
CA LYS A 81 -3.07 3.22 -14.28
C LYS A 81 -2.22 3.10 -13.04
N VAL A 82 -2.11 4.20 -12.30
CA VAL A 82 -1.60 4.18 -10.93
C VAL A 82 -2.80 4.17 -10.01
N PHE A 83 -2.75 3.28 -9.04
CA PHE A 83 -3.74 3.21 -8.01
C PHE A 83 -3.11 3.30 -6.63
N PHE A 84 -3.85 3.91 -5.70
CA PHE A 84 -3.51 4.03 -4.29
C PHE A 84 -4.71 4.55 -3.52
N ASP A 85 -4.76 4.22 -2.24
CA ASP A 85 -5.62 4.88 -1.26
C ASP A 85 -4.77 5.90 -0.50
N LEU A 86 -5.28 7.12 -0.26
CA LEU A 86 -4.60 8.08 0.63
C LEU A 86 -5.51 8.70 1.68
N PHE A 87 -4.87 9.08 2.78
CA PHE A 87 -5.42 9.94 3.81
C PHE A 87 -4.49 11.14 4.06
N VAL A 88 -5.08 12.31 4.33
CA VAL A 88 -4.35 13.55 4.63
C VAL A 88 -4.90 14.20 5.88
N ARG A 89 -4.00 14.60 6.78
CA ARG A 89 -4.28 15.47 7.91
C ARG A 89 -3.16 16.50 8.07
N ASN A 90 -3.45 17.71 7.65
CA ASN A 90 -2.64 18.89 7.88
C ASN A 90 -3.13 19.63 9.14
N GLN A 91 -2.22 19.88 10.10
CA GLN A 91 -2.51 20.62 11.32
C GLN A 91 -2.07 22.10 11.23
N ALA A 92 -1.49 22.52 10.12
CA ALA A 92 -1.30 23.93 9.81
C ALA A 92 -2.64 24.58 9.40
N SER A 93 -2.65 25.91 9.22
CA SER A 93 -3.85 26.63 8.80
C SER A 93 -4.17 26.49 7.31
N ASP A 94 -3.20 26.07 6.50
CA ASP A 94 -3.32 25.89 5.05
C ASP A 94 -2.24 24.93 4.53
N PHE A 95 -2.36 24.47 3.29
CA PHE A 95 -1.25 23.90 2.53
C PHE A 95 -0.40 25.03 1.95
N ILE A 96 0.92 24.86 1.98
CA ILE A 96 1.87 25.85 1.46
C ILE A 96 2.80 25.14 0.49
N ILE A 97 2.79 25.59 -0.77
CA ILE A 97 3.52 24.97 -1.86
C ILE A 97 4.71 25.87 -2.21
N ALA A 98 5.87 25.55 -1.65
CA ALA A 98 7.14 26.17 -2.04
C ALA A 98 7.68 25.55 -3.34
N ASP A 99 8.58 26.24 -4.03
CA ASP A 99 9.27 25.71 -5.23
C ASP A 99 10.39 24.72 -4.89
N THR A 100 10.31 24.07 -3.71
CA THR A 100 11.26 23.09 -3.20
C THR A 100 10.54 22.03 -2.35
N LEU A 101 11.15 20.84 -2.24
CA LEU A 101 10.79 19.82 -1.24
C LEU A 101 11.69 19.87 0.01
N ASP A 102 12.36 21.01 0.22
CA ASP A 102 13.15 21.28 1.42
C ASP A 102 12.24 21.75 2.58
N TRP A 103 12.59 21.31 3.78
CA TRP A 103 11.93 21.64 5.04
C TRP A 103 12.59 22.83 5.76
N ASP A 104 13.84 23.21 5.41
CA ASP A 104 14.63 24.23 6.13
C ASP A 104 14.82 25.56 5.35
N ASP A 105 14.11 25.75 4.23
CA ASP A 105 14.25 26.94 3.38
C ASP A 105 13.00 27.84 3.46
N ASP A 106 11.98 27.54 2.64
CA ASP A 106 10.73 28.29 2.56
C ASP A 106 9.60 27.62 3.36
N PRO A 107 8.56 28.37 3.79
CA PRO A 107 7.35 27.80 4.34
C PRO A 107 6.77 26.72 3.42
N ASN A 108 6.63 25.51 3.95
CA ASN A 108 6.29 24.32 3.20
C ASN A 108 5.32 23.46 4.02
N GLN A 109 4.25 23.02 3.37
CA GLN A 109 3.22 22.18 3.98
C GLN A 109 2.49 21.44 2.84
N ARG A 110 3.15 20.44 2.26
CA ARG A 110 2.71 19.79 1.00
C ARG A 110 2.93 18.28 0.99
N ALA A 111 2.07 17.60 0.27
CA ALA A 111 2.12 16.17 0.00
C ALA A 111 1.95 15.92 -1.49
N ARG A 112 2.66 14.91 -2.00
CA ARG A 112 2.64 14.52 -3.42
C ARG A 112 2.72 13.02 -3.61
N VAL A 113 2.11 12.56 -4.70
CA VAL A 113 2.38 11.26 -5.32
C VAL A 113 2.80 11.51 -6.75
N ASP A 114 3.99 11.06 -7.12
CA ASP A 114 4.60 11.28 -8.43
C ASP A 114 5.10 9.95 -9.04
N ILE A 115 5.25 9.95 -10.36
CA ILE A 115 6.15 9.04 -11.07
C ILE A 115 7.30 9.88 -11.64
N LEU A 116 8.53 9.50 -11.31
CA LEU A 116 9.75 10.16 -11.76
C LEU A 116 10.45 9.35 -12.85
N VAL A 117 11.23 10.04 -13.68
CA VAL A 117 12.22 9.42 -14.55
C VAL A 117 13.23 8.63 -13.72
N GLY A 118 13.66 7.46 -14.21
CA GLY A 118 14.66 6.64 -13.55
C GLY A 118 15.96 7.42 -13.26
N GLY A 119 16.40 7.39 -12.00
CA GLY A 119 17.62 8.06 -11.54
C GLY A 119 17.49 9.55 -11.25
N ALA A 120 16.29 10.14 -11.39
CA ALA A 120 16.03 11.51 -10.95
C ALA A 120 16.28 11.69 -9.44
N PRO A 121 16.69 12.89 -8.99
CA PRO A 121 16.77 13.18 -7.56
C PRO A 121 15.40 13.01 -6.88
N ILE A 122 15.37 12.37 -5.72
CA ILE A 122 14.12 12.06 -5.01
C ILE A 122 13.39 13.30 -4.48
N ASP A 123 14.09 14.40 -4.30
CA ASP A 123 13.62 15.72 -3.84
C ASP A 123 13.34 16.69 -5.00
N THR A 124 13.46 16.24 -6.26
CA THR A 124 13.29 17.09 -7.45
C THR A 124 11.86 17.60 -7.62
N LEU A 125 11.76 18.81 -8.17
CA LEU A 125 10.55 19.44 -8.71
C LEU A 125 10.71 19.93 -10.15
N GLU A 126 11.83 19.58 -10.77
CA GLU A 126 12.06 19.91 -12.17
C GLU A 126 11.06 19.14 -13.04
N GLU A 127 10.38 19.85 -13.94
CA GLU A 127 9.36 19.26 -14.82
C GLU A 127 9.93 18.12 -15.68
N ALA A 128 11.20 18.18 -16.04
CA ALA A 128 11.88 17.15 -16.83
C ALA A 128 12.08 15.83 -16.08
N ASP A 129 12.04 15.85 -14.75
CA ASP A 129 12.23 14.68 -13.89
C ASP A 129 10.91 14.00 -13.53
N ILE A 130 9.78 14.69 -13.64
CA ILE A 130 8.45 14.22 -13.23
C ILE A 130 7.67 13.80 -14.47
N ILE A 131 7.39 12.50 -14.59
CA ILE A 131 6.58 11.95 -15.68
C ILE A 131 5.09 12.22 -15.42
N VAL A 132 4.66 12.02 -14.17
CA VAL A 132 3.29 12.26 -13.72
C VAL A 132 3.29 12.80 -12.30
N ASN A 133 2.50 13.84 -12.03
CA ASN A 133 2.01 14.14 -10.70
C ASN A 133 0.60 13.54 -10.55
N ALA A 134 0.48 12.46 -9.79
CA ALA A 134 -0.78 11.73 -9.61
C ALA A 134 -1.64 12.34 -8.48
N PHE A 135 -0.99 13.03 -7.56
CA PHE A 135 -1.63 13.79 -6.49
C PHE A 135 -0.69 14.91 -6.01
N GLU A 136 -1.25 16.06 -5.68
CA GLU A 136 -0.58 17.14 -4.96
C GLU A 136 -1.63 17.94 -4.20
N THR A 137 -1.37 18.21 -2.91
CA THR A 137 -2.17 19.15 -2.12
C THR A 137 -2.05 20.56 -2.67
N GLN A 138 -3.13 21.35 -2.60
CA GLN A 138 -3.16 22.74 -3.04
C GLN A 138 -3.63 23.68 -1.92
N PRO A 139 -3.21 24.96 -1.91
CA PRO A 139 -3.74 25.95 -0.99
C PRO A 139 -5.27 26.04 -1.08
N GLY A 140 -5.95 25.99 0.06
CA GLY A 140 -7.40 25.97 0.15
C GLY A 140 -8.05 24.58 0.07
N ASP A 141 -7.29 23.50 -0.13
CA ASP A 141 -7.80 22.14 0.03
C ASP A 141 -8.25 21.88 1.48
N PRO A 142 -9.17 20.91 1.71
CA PRO A 142 -9.52 20.50 3.06
C PRO A 142 -8.30 20.04 3.86
N LEU A 143 -8.09 20.63 5.05
CA LEU A 143 -6.98 20.24 5.94
C LEU A 143 -7.05 18.79 6.40
N VAL A 144 -8.23 18.17 6.36
CA VAL A 144 -8.40 16.74 6.56
C VAL A 144 -9.14 16.18 5.36
N GLN A 145 -8.51 15.22 4.68
CA GLN A 145 -9.14 14.37 3.69
C GLN A 145 -9.17 12.95 4.25
N ASP A 146 -10.37 12.41 4.42
CA ASP A 146 -10.54 11.01 4.77
C ASP A 146 -10.01 10.10 3.65
N TRP A 147 -9.87 8.81 3.92
CA TRP A 147 -9.37 7.85 2.95
C TRP A 147 -10.12 7.96 1.62
N ARG A 148 -9.35 8.05 0.53
CA ARG A 148 -9.86 8.14 -0.82
C ARG A 148 -9.01 7.32 -1.76
N THR A 149 -9.67 6.52 -2.59
CA THR A 149 -9.04 5.79 -3.69
C THR A 149 -8.79 6.69 -4.89
N PHE A 150 -7.58 6.59 -5.42
CA PHE A 150 -7.14 7.24 -6.65
C PHE A 150 -6.93 6.18 -7.73
N GLU A 151 -7.40 6.51 -8.92
CA GLU A 151 -7.19 5.75 -10.15
C GLU A 151 -6.78 6.77 -11.22
N VAL A 152 -5.49 6.83 -11.51
CA VAL A 152 -4.93 7.82 -12.45
C VAL A 152 -4.46 7.10 -13.69
N ASP A 153 -5.09 7.38 -14.83
CA ASP A 153 -4.61 6.89 -16.12
C ASP A 153 -3.29 7.61 -16.49
N VAL A 154 -2.23 6.83 -16.61
CA VAL A 154 -0.87 7.29 -16.91
C VAL A 154 -0.35 6.69 -18.21
N SER A 155 -1.22 6.08 -19.01
CA SER A 155 -0.84 5.32 -20.21
C SER A 155 -0.05 6.17 -21.21
N ASP A 156 -0.55 7.36 -21.55
CA ASP A 156 0.09 8.25 -22.52
C ASP A 156 1.41 8.82 -21.98
N ALA A 157 1.47 9.13 -20.68
CA ALA A 157 2.66 9.68 -20.04
C ALA A 157 3.78 8.64 -19.93
N LEU A 158 3.44 7.38 -19.68
CA LEU A 158 4.40 6.27 -19.56
C LEU A 158 4.78 5.63 -20.89
N ALA A 159 4.02 5.82 -21.97
CA ALA A 159 4.31 5.22 -23.27
C ALA A 159 5.75 5.45 -23.78
N PRO A 160 6.39 6.63 -23.60
CA PRO A 160 7.78 6.85 -23.98
C PRO A 160 8.81 6.07 -23.14
N TYR A 161 8.41 5.56 -21.98
CA TYR A 161 9.26 4.92 -20.98
C TYR A 161 9.13 3.39 -20.97
N VAL A 162 8.34 2.80 -21.87
CA VAL A 162 8.19 1.34 -21.99
C VAL A 162 9.54 0.62 -21.99
N GLY A 163 9.67 -0.38 -21.11
CA GLY A 163 10.89 -1.16 -20.91
C GLY A 163 11.99 -0.45 -20.13
N GLN A 164 11.78 0.80 -19.72
CA GLN A 164 12.66 1.56 -18.83
C GLN A 164 12.18 1.47 -17.39
N GLU A 165 13.11 1.66 -16.46
CA GLU A 165 12.82 1.80 -15.04
C GLU A 165 12.42 3.25 -14.73
N VAL A 166 11.32 3.43 -14.01
CA VAL A 166 10.82 4.69 -13.47
C VAL A 166 10.58 4.54 -11.97
N VAL A 167 10.36 5.64 -11.25
CA VAL A 167 10.26 5.62 -9.79
C VAL A 167 8.89 6.14 -9.35
N PHE A 168 8.13 5.33 -8.63
CA PHE A 168 7.00 5.82 -7.85
C PHE A 168 7.53 6.56 -6.62
N ARG A 169 7.01 7.76 -6.35
CA ARG A 169 7.37 8.59 -5.18
C ARG A 169 6.12 9.02 -4.44
N PHE A 170 6.05 8.69 -3.16
CA PHE A 170 5.24 9.38 -2.17
C PHE A 170 6.15 10.35 -1.42
N ALA A 171 5.80 11.64 -1.40
CA ALA A 171 6.61 12.69 -0.78
C ALA A 171 5.76 13.58 0.12
N GLN A 172 6.28 13.89 1.29
CA GLN A 172 5.69 14.82 2.25
C GLN A 172 6.78 15.76 2.75
N VAL A 173 6.49 17.05 2.81
CA VAL A 173 7.36 18.02 3.48
C VAL A 173 6.52 19.00 4.27
N ASP A 174 7.02 19.34 5.45
CA ASP A 174 6.37 20.30 6.33
C ASP A 174 7.40 21.06 7.17
N ASN A 175 7.05 22.30 7.48
CA ASN A 175 7.72 23.09 8.50
C ASN A 175 6.80 24.12 9.19
N GLN A 176 5.48 24.05 8.98
CA GLN A 176 4.53 24.98 9.60
C GLN A 176 3.81 24.38 10.81
N ASN A 177 3.44 23.10 10.73
CA ASN A 177 2.90 22.31 11.84
C ASN A 177 2.87 20.83 11.43
N PHE A 178 2.37 19.96 12.31
CA PHE A 178 2.28 18.52 12.03
C PHE A 178 1.46 18.20 10.76
N PHE A 179 1.98 17.29 9.94
CA PHE A 179 1.34 16.81 8.72
C PHE A 179 1.43 15.29 8.61
N ASN A 180 0.29 14.62 8.83
CA ASN A 180 0.15 13.19 8.58
C ASN A 180 -0.34 12.96 7.15
N PHE A 181 0.44 12.23 6.38
CA PHE A 181 0.10 11.74 5.06
C PHE A 181 0.23 10.22 5.10
N ALA A 182 -0.84 9.51 4.73
CA ALA A 182 -0.86 8.05 4.70
C ALA A 182 -1.23 7.54 3.32
N ILE A 183 -0.69 6.37 2.97
CA ILE A 183 -0.93 5.69 1.69
C ILE A 183 -1.07 4.18 1.91
N ASP A 184 -1.90 3.57 1.08
CA ASP A 184 -2.17 2.13 1.06
C ASP A 184 -2.48 1.65 -0.38
N ASN A 185 -2.49 0.34 -0.60
CA ASN A 185 -3.06 -0.32 -1.77
C ASN A 185 -2.47 0.17 -3.10
N VAL A 186 -1.14 0.35 -3.12
CA VAL A 186 -0.42 0.97 -4.24
C VAL A 186 -0.11 -0.05 -5.32
N ASN A 187 -0.60 0.17 -6.55
CA ASN A 187 -0.19 -0.64 -7.70
C ASN A 187 -0.17 0.14 -9.01
N VAL A 188 0.56 -0.40 -10.01
CA VAL A 188 0.57 0.12 -11.39
C VAL A 188 0.15 -0.99 -12.35
N GLY A 189 -0.88 -0.75 -13.15
CA GLY A 189 -1.39 -1.76 -14.09
C GLY A 189 -2.76 -1.41 -14.68
N GLU A 190 -3.42 -2.39 -15.29
CA GLU A 190 -4.73 -2.20 -15.93
C GLU A 190 -5.88 -2.08 -14.91
N THR A 191 -5.76 -2.77 -13.78
CA THR A 191 -6.76 -2.86 -12.72
C THR A 191 -6.11 -2.72 -11.35
N GLN A 192 -6.90 -2.30 -10.36
CA GLN A 192 -6.53 -2.49 -8.96
C GLN A 192 -6.21 -3.95 -8.73
N VAL A 193 -5.06 -4.23 -8.14
CA VAL A 193 -4.81 -5.53 -7.53
C VAL A 193 -5.27 -5.37 -6.09
N PRO A 194 -6.30 -6.10 -5.63
CA PRO A 194 -6.59 -6.13 -4.20
C PRO A 194 -5.30 -6.50 -3.48
N GLY A 195 -4.99 -5.84 -2.36
CA GLY A 195 -3.90 -6.26 -1.48
C GLY A 195 -3.87 -7.78 -1.41
N ASP A 196 -2.69 -8.37 -1.62
CA ASP A 196 -2.51 -9.82 -1.70
C ASP A 196 -3.29 -10.38 -0.52
N PRO A 197 -4.35 -11.19 -0.74
CA PRO A 197 -5.19 -11.58 0.36
C PRO A 197 -4.25 -12.19 1.40
N GLU A 198 -4.23 -11.61 2.61
CA GLU A 198 -3.71 -12.27 3.81
C GLU A 198 -4.05 -13.74 3.62
N PRO A 199 -3.09 -14.69 3.67
CA PRO A 199 -3.35 -16.08 3.30
C PRO A 199 -4.52 -16.59 4.13
N ALA A 200 -5.72 -16.46 3.57
CA ALA A 200 -6.96 -16.48 4.30
C ALA A 200 -7.17 -17.93 4.60
N ASP A 201 -6.90 -18.33 5.84
CA ASP A 201 -6.97 -19.71 6.25
C ASP A 201 -6.22 -20.62 5.25
N ALA A 202 -4.94 -20.86 5.52
CA ALA A 202 -4.37 -22.18 5.20
C ALA A 202 -5.29 -23.22 5.86
N LEU A 203 -6.34 -23.64 5.13
CA LEU A 203 -7.27 -24.66 5.58
C LEU A 203 -6.41 -25.81 6.06
N PRO A 204 -6.62 -26.34 7.29
CA PRO A 204 -5.87 -27.51 7.70
C PRO A 204 -6.09 -28.56 6.63
N VAL A 205 -5.01 -29.01 6.00
CA VAL A 205 -4.99 -30.12 5.05
C VAL A 205 -5.42 -31.37 5.83
N ASN A 206 -6.73 -31.53 5.99
CA ASN A 206 -7.32 -32.81 6.29
C ASN A 206 -7.62 -33.48 4.95
N SER A 207 -6.59 -34.22 4.55
CA SER A 207 -6.56 -35.30 3.58
C SER A 207 -7.91 -35.75 2.98
N LEU A 208 -7.97 -35.60 1.66
CA LEU A 208 -8.37 -36.62 0.68
C LEU A 208 -9.61 -37.46 1.00
N THR A 209 -10.73 -37.13 0.36
CA THR A 209 -11.48 -38.16 -0.39
C THR A 209 -11.89 -37.59 -1.75
N SER A 210 -11.17 -38.00 -2.79
CA SER A 210 -11.48 -37.67 -4.19
C SER A 210 -12.69 -38.49 -4.68
N PRO A 211 -13.51 -37.97 -5.60
CA PRO A 211 -14.75 -38.61 -6.03
C PRO A 211 -14.51 -39.58 -7.20
N GLY A 212 -15.09 -40.78 -7.11
CA GLY A 212 -15.36 -41.61 -8.29
C GLY A 212 -15.01 -43.09 -8.16
N MET A 213 -15.91 -43.88 -7.57
CA MET A 213 -16.15 -45.25 -8.06
C MET A 213 -17.56 -45.70 -7.68
N VAL A 214 -18.43 -45.82 -8.68
CA VAL A 214 -19.70 -46.57 -8.59
C VAL A 214 -19.40 -48.00 -9.05
N LEU A 215 -19.78 -49.03 -8.26
CA LEU A 215 -20.56 -50.22 -8.66
C LEU A 215 -20.44 -51.42 -7.68
N LEU A 216 -21.53 -51.66 -6.92
CA LEU A 216 -22.32 -52.91 -6.75
C LEU A 216 -21.81 -54.19 -6.01
N ILE A 217 -22.76 -54.75 -5.22
CA ILE A 217 -23.03 -56.15 -4.80
C ILE A 217 -22.48 -56.70 -3.46
N GLY A 218 -23.43 -57.04 -2.57
CA GLY A 218 -23.44 -58.24 -1.68
C GLY A 218 -22.64 -58.13 -0.37
N LEU A 219 -22.97 -58.79 0.74
CA LEU A 219 -23.97 -59.80 1.07
C LEU A 219 -23.96 -59.89 2.62
N PHE A 220 -25.11 -60.23 3.22
CA PHE A 220 -25.23 -60.61 4.63
C PHE A 220 -24.16 -61.62 5.07
N ALA A 221 -23.58 -61.42 6.26
CA ALA A 221 -23.10 -62.51 7.12
C ALA A 221 -23.37 -62.18 8.59
N ILE A 222 -24.30 -62.94 9.15
CA ILE A 222 -24.62 -63.07 10.58
C ILE A 222 -23.56 -63.96 11.23
N LEU A 223 -23.17 -63.64 12.47
CA LEU A 223 -22.76 -64.47 13.62
C LEU A 223 -21.81 -63.59 14.47
N GLY A 224 -22.13 -63.13 15.68
CA GLY A 224 -22.63 -63.87 16.82
C GLY A 224 -21.45 -64.08 17.79
N LEU A 225 -21.44 -63.38 18.95
CA LEU A 225 -21.38 -63.97 20.30
C LEU A 225 -21.08 -62.91 21.39
N LEU A 226 -21.86 -63.01 22.47
CA LEU A 226 -21.79 -62.35 23.78
C LEU A 226 -20.45 -62.55 24.53
N ALA A 227 -20.10 -61.58 25.38
CA ALA A 227 -19.88 -61.73 26.84
C ALA A 227 -19.54 -60.35 27.46
N VAL A 228 -20.48 -59.66 28.13
CA VAL A 228 -20.81 -59.71 29.57
C VAL A 228 -19.83 -58.98 30.51
N GLN A 229 -20.27 -57.77 30.89
CA GLN A 229 -20.37 -57.13 32.22
C GLN A 229 -19.56 -57.59 33.46
N THR A 230 -19.31 -56.54 34.28
CA THR A 230 -18.96 -56.44 35.72
C THR A 230 -17.46 -56.51 36.06
N ARG A 231 -16.88 -55.62 36.87
CA ARG A 231 -17.32 -55.16 38.21
C ARG A 231 -16.91 -53.71 38.55
N ARG A 232 -17.72 -53.10 39.43
CA ARG A 232 -17.41 -51.91 40.23
C ARG A 232 -16.43 -52.24 41.38
N LEU A 233 -15.69 -51.20 41.77
CA LEU A 233 -15.31 -50.75 43.13
C LEU A 233 -15.14 -51.78 44.25
N GLY A 234 -13.93 -51.77 44.82
CA GLY A 234 -13.68 -51.82 46.26
C GLY A 234 -12.83 -50.61 46.62
#